data_AF-A0A6I6LU84-F1
#
_entry.id   AF-A0A6I6LU84-F1
#
_cell.length_a   1.000
_cell.length_b   1.000
_cell.length_c   1.000
_cell.angle_alpha   90.00
_cell.angle_beta   90.00
_cell.angle_gamma   90.00
#
_symmetry.space_group_name_H-M   'P 1'
#
loop_
_entity.id
_entity.type
_entity.pdbx_description
1 polymer ?
#
loop_
_entity_poly.entity_id
_entity_poly.type
_entity_poly.pdbx_seq_one_letter_code
_entity_poly.pdbx_strand_id
1 'polypeptide(L)'
;MFKPNSRVIWSSTDSDGPGPVVATVVGPLSPAEYDREEVGSMFTISLPNGTTETAFADELSAADAAPDFAVMDRAELSAWYEENVGYDLGQDDPAMTLESYRQQCGEMFALHALAR
;
A
#
# COMPACT_ATOMS: atom_id res chain seq x y z
N MET A 1 0.18 17.31 -4.67
CA MET A 1 0.90 16.37 -5.55
C MET A 1 1.81 15.52 -4.68
N PHE A 2 1.76 14.20 -4.82
CA PHE A 2 2.56 13.28 -4.01
C PHE A 2 4.05 13.38 -4.35
N LYS A 3 4.91 13.23 -3.34
CA LYS A 3 6.37 13.29 -3.49
C LYS A 3 6.99 11.90 -3.35
N PRO A 4 8.18 11.66 -3.92
CA PRO A 4 8.95 10.45 -3.61
C PRO A 4 9.03 10.20 -2.09
N ASN A 5 8.90 8.94 -1.69
CA ASN A 5 8.84 8.44 -0.31
C ASN A 5 7.59 8.87 0.49
N SER A 6 6.56 9.43 -0.15
CA SER A 6 5.27 9.66 0.54
C SER A 6 4.54 8.32 0.73
N ARG A 7 3.96 8.12 1.92
CA ARG A 7 3.04 7.00 2.17
C ARG A 7 1.65 7.37 1.69
N VAL A 8 1.05 6.49 0.90
CA VAL A 8 -0.27 6.66 0.30
C VAL A 8 -1.10 5.40 0.47
N ILE A 9 -2.42 5.54 0.46
CA ILE A 9 -3.32 4.42 0.19
C ILE A 9 -3.59 4.44 -1.31
N TRP A 10 -3.30 3.34 -1.98
CA TRP A 10 -3.70 3.11 -3.36
C TRP A 10 -4.99 2.30 -3.37
N SER A 11 -6.00 2.85 -4.04
CA SER A 11 -7.27 2.19 -4.31
C SER A 11 -7.40 2.01 -5.82
N SER A 12 -7.02 0.83 -6.31
CA SER A 12 -7.14 0.49 -7.74
C SER A 12 -8.58 0.64 -8.21
N THR A 13 -8.77 1.22 -9.39
CA THR A 13 -10.08 1.25 -10.07
C THR A 13 -10.38 -0.02 -10.85
N ASP A 14 -9.40 -0.91 -11.04
CA ASP A 14 -9.62 -2.25 -11.59
C ASP A 14 -10.44 -3.08 -10.59
N SER A 15 -11.62 -3.54 -11.02
CA SER A 15 -12.52 -4.36 -10.20
C SER A 15 -11.93 -5.71 -9.80
N ASP A 16 -10.94 -6.21 -10.55
CA ASP A 16 -10.19 -7.44 -10.23
C ASP A 16 -8.85 -7.13 -9.53
N GLY A 17 -8.55 -5.86 -9.30
CA GLY A 17 -7.36 -5.41 -8.58
C GLY A 17 -7.40 -5.77 -7.08
N PRO A 18 -6.25 -5.66 -6.39
CA PRO A 18 -6.23 -5.83 -4.94
C PRO A 18 -7.14 -4.78 -4.28
N GLY A 19 -7.63 -5.09 -3.09
CA GLY A 19 -8.27 -4.10 -2.23
C GLY A 19 -7.33 -2.92 -1.94
N PRO A 20 -7.84 -1.86 -1.28
CA PRO A 20 -7.01 -0.70 -0.97
C PRO A 20 -5.79 -1.13 -0.15
N VAL A 21 -4.62 -0.60 -0.50
CA VAL A 21 -3.34 -1.01 0.11
C VAL A 21 -2.45 0.20 0.38
N VAL A 22 -1.71 0.18 1.49
CA VAL A 22 -0.66 1.17 1.76
C VAL A 22 0.51 0.95 0.81
N ALA A 23 0.91 1.99 0.08
CA ALA A 23 2.05 1.99 -0.82
C ALA A 23 2.97 3.18 -0.56
N THR A 24 4.18 3.10 -1.10
CA THR A 24 5.16 4.20 -1.08
C THR A 24 5.33 4.77 -2.48
N VAL A 25 5.20 6.08 -2.62
CA VAL A 25 5.42 6.76 -3.91
C VAL A 25 6.90 6.72 -4.26
N VAL A 26 7.23 6.11 -5.39
CA VAL A 26 8.60 6.13 -5.94
C VAL A 26 8.84 7.45 -6.66
N GLY A 27 7.89 7.87 -7.51
CA GLY A 27 7.98 9.13 -8.24
C GLY A 27 6.89 9.28 -9.30
N PRO A 28 6.78 10.45 -9.94
CA PRO A 28 5.88 10.63 -11.08
C PRO A 28 6.35 9.81 -12.28
N LEU A 29 5.42 9.24 -13.06
CA LEU A 29 5.76 8.67 -14.37
C LEU A 29 6.21 9.79 -15.31
N SER A 30 7.14 9.47 -16.20
CA SER A 30 7.61 10.42 -17.20
C SER A 30 6.52 10.66 -18.25
N PRO A 31 6.33 11.91 -18.73
CA PRO A 31 5.47 12.19 -19.90
C PRO A 31 5.89 11.48 -21.19
N ALA A 32 7.10 10.92 -21.25
CA ALA A 32 7.52 10.06 -22.37
C ALA A 32 6.88 8.67 -22.34
N GLU A 33 6.36 8.26 -21.18
CA GLU A 33 5.76 6.93 -20.96
C GLU A 33 4.24 6.97 -21.15
N TYR A 34 3.61 8.14 -21.08
CA TYR A 34 2.16 8.30 -21.22
C TYR A 34 1.72 9.76 -21.46
N ASP A 35 0.53 9.98 -22.06
CA ASP A 35 -0.01 11.33 -22.30
C ASP A 35 -0.73 11.90 -21.07
N ARG A 36 0.01 12.63 -20.24
CA ARG A 36 -0.51 13.27 -19.03
C ARG A 36 -1.63 14.28 -19.29
N GLU A 37 -1.68 14.92 -20.46
CA GLU A 37 -2.72 15.92 -20.75
C GLU A 37 -4.07 15.24 -21.00
N GLU A 38 -4.06 14.00 -21.50
CA GLU A 38 -5.26 13.20 -21.74
C GLU A 38 -5.73 12.46 -20.48
N VAL A 39 -4.80 11.81 -19.75
CA VAL A 39 -5.19 10.86 -18.67
C VAL A 39 -4.87 11.33 -17.25
N GLY A 40 -4.29 12.52 -17.08
CA GLY A 40 -3.97 13.08 -15.76
C GLY A 40 -2.61 12.62 -15.19
N SER A 41 -2.31 12.94 -13.93
CA SER A 41 -1.01 12.57 -13.33
C SER A 41 -0.96 11.11 -12.93
N MET A 42 0.16 10.43 -13.22
CA MET A 42 0.42 9.05 -12.79
C MET A 42 1.73 8.96 -12.00
N PHE A 43 1.83 7.95 -11.15
CA PHE A 43 2.97 7.70 -10.27
C PHE A 43 3.36 6.23 -10.29
N THR A 44 4.66 5.96 -10.22
CA THR A 44 5.15 4.65 -9.80
C THR A 44 5.04 4.57 -8.28
N ILE A 45 4.43 3.50 -7.79
CA ILE A 45 4.31 3.17 -6.37
C ILE A 45 4.97 1.84 -6.09
N SER A 46 5.45 1.65 -4.87
CA SER A 46 5.97 0.38 -4.36
C SER A 46 5.03 -0.15 -3.27
N LEU A 47 4.61 -1.40 -3.42
CA LEU A 47 3.73 -2.10 -2.48
C LEU A 47 4.55 -2.74 -1.35
N PRO A 48 3.92 -3.08 -0.20
CA PRO A 48 4.61 -3.64 0.95
C PRO A 48 5.24 -5.02 0.70
N ASN A 49 4.73 -5.77 -0.29
CA ASN A 49 5.31 -7.03 -0.74
C ASN A 49 6.58 -6.85 -1.60
N GLY A 50 6.97 -5.62 -1.92
CA GLY A 50 8.15 -5.29 -2.72
C GLY A 50 7.88 -5.15 -4.23
N THR A 51 6.66 -5.39 -4.72
CA THR A 51 6.33 -5.12 -6.12
C THR A 51 6.12 -3.63 -6.37
N THR A 52 6.14 -3.23 -7.64
CA THR A 52 5.86 -1.86 -8.06
C THR A 52 4.69 -1.83 -9.02
N GLU A 53 3.83 -0.83 -8.87
CA GLU A 53 2.67 -0.61 -9.72
C GLU A 53 2.63 0.82 -10.24
N THR A 54 1.77 1.06 -11.21
CA THR A 54 1.46 2.42 -11.69
C THR A 54 0.05 2.79 -11.22
N ALA A 55 -0.09 3.97 -10.62
CA ALA A 55 -1.36 4.47 -10.11
C ALA A 55 -1.65 5.87 -10.64
N PHE A 56 -2.93 6.17 -10.89
CA PHE A 56 -3.36 7.53 -11.15
C PHE A 56 -3.37 8.37 -9.88
N ALA A 57 -3.22 9.68 -10.02
CA ALA A 57 -3.18 10.60 -8.88
C ALA A 57 -4.47 10.60 -8.05
N ASP A 58 -5.61 10.33 -8.68
CA ASP A 58 -6.93 10.25 -8.05
C ASP A 58 -7.22 8.88 -7.40
N GLU A 59 -6.42 7.85 -7.71
CA GLU A 59 -6.42 6.56 -7.00
C GLU A 59 -5.61 6.59 -5.69
N LEU A 60 -4.91 7.69 -5.42
CA LEU A 60 -4.02 7.83 -4.27
C LEU A 60 -4.63 8.76 -3.22
N SER A 61 -4.62 8.30 -1.97
CA SER A 61 -4.96 9.10 -0.79
C SER A 61 -3.75 9.21 0.14
N ALA A 62 -3.58 10.32 0.85
CA ALA A 62 -2.46 10.48 1.79
C ALA A 62 -2.60 9.49 2.97
N ALA A 63 -1.48 8.87 3.35
CA ALA A 63 -1.43 7.89 4.44
C ALA A 63 -0.28 8.18 5.41
N ASP A 64 -0.15 9.44 5.83
CA ASP A 64 0.98 9.90 6.66
C ASP A 64 1.09 9.20 8.02
N ALA A 65 -0.01 8.63 8.51
CA ALA A 65 -0.07 7.88 9.76
C ALA A 65 0.22 6.37 9.58
N ALA A 66 0.32 5.87 8.35
CA ALA A 66 0.55 4.45 8.10
C ALA A 66 1.97 4.04 8.54
N PRO A 67 2.15 2.88 9.21
CA PRO A 67 3.48 2.29 9.37
C PRO A 67 4.14 2.01 8.03
N ASP A 68 5.47 1.95 8.01
CA ASP A 68 6.21 1.47 6.84
C ASP A 68 6.28 -0.06 6.89
N PHE A 69 5.20 -0.69 6.43
CA PHE A 69 5.10 -2.15 6.44
C PHE A 69 6.18 -2.83 5.60
N ALA A 70 6.72 -2.17 4.57
CA ALA A 70 7.74 -2.74 3.70
C ALA A 70 9.04 -3.08 4.45
N VAL A 71 9.32 -2.38 5.56
CA VAL A 71 10.54 -2.57 6.35
C VAL A 71 10.34 -3.35 7.65
N MET A 72 9.10 -3.53 8.10
CA MET A 72 8.79 -4.24 9.34
C MET A 72 9.13 -5.72 9.26
N ASP A 73 9.69 -6.28 10.33
CA ASP A 73 9.90 -7.72 10.47
C ASP A 73 8.63 -8.46 10.92
N ARG A 74 8.71 -9.80 11.03
CA ARG A 74 7.54 -10.62 11.40
C ARG A 74 7.01 -10.29 12.80
N ALA A 75 7.88 -10.01 13.77
CA ALA A 75 7.46 -9.73 15.13
C ALA A 75 6.77 -8.36 15.21
N GLU A 76 7.29 -7.38 14.49
CA GLU A 76 6.68 -6.05 14.37
C GLU A 76 5.31 -6.11 13.67
N LEU A 77 5.19 -6.91 12.59
CA LEU A 77 3.92 -7.10 11.88
C LEU A 77 2.87 -7.80 12.74
N SER A 78 3.28 -8.84 13.48
CA SER A 78 2.43 -9.56 14.44
C SER A 78 1.89 -8.63 15.52
N ALA A 79 2.77 -7.87 16.18
CA ALA A 79 2.36 -6.91 17.20
C ALA A 79 1.37 -5.87 16.64
N TRP A 80 1.64 -5.33 15.45
CA TRP A 80 0.75 -4.37 14.82
C TRP A 80 -0.62 -4.97 14.48
N TYR A 81 -0.64 -6.17 13.88
CA TYR A 81 -1.87 -6.82 13.44
C TYR A 81 -2.74 -7.21 14.64
N GLU A 82 -2.14 -7.74 15.71
CA GLU A 82 -2.85 -8.05 16.94
C GLU A 82 -3.45 -6.79 17.58
N GLU A 83 -2.70 -5.69 17.66
CA GLU A 83 -3.17 -4.43 18.23
C GLU A 83 -4.35 -3.82 17.43
N ASN A 84 -4.32 -3.92 16.10
CA ASN A 84 -5.25 -3.21 15.22
C ASN A 84 -6.44 -4.07 14.73
N VAL A 85 -6.27 -5.39 14.69
CA VAL A 85 -7.27 -6.35 14.18
C VAL A 85 -7.76 -7.28 15.29
N GLY A 86 -6.97 -7.53 16.33
CA GLY A 86 -7.39 -8.25 17.54
C GLY A 86 -6.98 -9.73 17.60
N TYR A 87 -6.12 -10.21 16.69
CA TYR A 87 -5.54 -11.56 16.74
C TYR A 87 -4.15 -11.60 16.06
N ASP A 88 -3.33 -12.59 16.40
CA ASP A 88 -2.01 -12.78 15.77
C ASP A 88 -2.12 -13.68 14.53
N LEU A 89 -2.24 -13.03 13.38
CA LEU A 89 -2.28 -13.69 12.07
C LEU A 89 -1.05 -14.58 11.81
N GLY A 90 0.11 -14.26 12.36
CA GLY A 90 1.33 -15.03 12.20
C GLY A 90 1.33 -16.34 12.99
N GLN A 91 0.54 -16.43 14.07
CA GLN A 91 0.28 -17.69 14.78
C GLN A 91 -0.79 -18.52 14.08
N ASP A 92 -1.82 -17.85 13.54
CA ASP A 92 -2.93 -18.52 12.87
C ASP A 92 -2.51 -19.10 11.50
N ASP A 93 -1.61 -18.42 10.79
CA ASP A 93 -0.96 -18.93 9.57
C ASP A 93 0.58 -18.84 9.66
N PRO A 94 1.23 -19.83 10.29
CA PRO A 94 2.69 -19.87 10.40
C PRO A 94 3.42 -20.06 9.06
N ALA A 95 2.70 -20.53 8.03
CA ALA A 95 3.27 -20.76 6.70
C ALA A 95 3.29 -19.49 5.84
N MET A 96 2.57 -18.45 6.24
CA MET A 96 2.53 -17.15 5.56
C MET A 96 3.94 -16.60 5.38
N THR A 97 4.26 -16.09 4.19
CA THR A 97 5.55 -15.43 3.93
C THR A 97 5.60 -14.04 4.57
N LEU A 98 6.81 -13.51 4.76
CA LEU A 98 6.95 -12.14 5.28
C LEU A 98 6.31 -11.11 4.33
N GLU A 99 6.47 -11.30 3.02
CA GLU A 99 5.91 -10.42 1.98
C GLU A 99 4.38 -10.40 2.02
N SER A 100 3.74 -11.57 2.11
CA SER A 100 2.29 -11.68 2.25
C SER A 100 1.80 -11.05 3.56
N TYR A 101 2.56 -11.18 4.65
CA TYR A 101 2.18 -10.57 5.92
C TYR A 101 2.22 -9.03 5.84
N ARG A 102 3.28 -8.46 5.25
CA ARG A 102 3.40 -7.01 5.02
C ARG A 102 2.26 -6.48 4.17
N GLN A 103 1.93 -7.20 3.10
CA GLN A 103 0.80 -6.88 2.24
C GLN A 103 -0.51 -6.84 3.04
N GLN A 104 -0.78 -7.87 3.83
CA GLN A 104 -2.04 -7.99 4.57
C GLN A 104 -2.18 -6.93 5.68
N CYS A 105 -1.08 -6.57 6.37
CA CYS A 105 -1.09 -5.44 7.29
C CYS A 105 -1.41 -4.11 6.58
N GLY A 106 -0.80 -3.89 5.41
CA GLY A 106 -1.04 -2.72 4.58
C GLY A 106 -2.50 -2.61 4.11
N GLU A 107 -3.10 -3.72 3.69
CA GLU A 107 -4.51 -3.80 3.30
C GLU A 107 -5.45 -3.49 4.49
N MET A 108 -5.19 -4.09 5.65
CA MET A 108 -6.03 -3.86 6.84
C MET A 108 -5.99 -2.41 7.33
N PHE A 109 -4.80 -1.77 7.31
CA PHE A 109 -4.71 -0.35 7.62
C PHE A 109 -5.55 0.49 6.64
N ALA A 110 -5.39 0.23 5.34
CA ALA A 110 -6.05 0.99 4.30
C ALA A 110 -7.58 0.87 4.37
N LEU A 111 -8.10 -0.35 4.58
CA LEU A 111 -9.53 -0.59 4.80
C LEU A 111 -10.07 0.22 5.99
N HIS A 112 -9.39 0.21 7.13
CA HIS A 112 -9.79 0.96 8.31
C HIS A 112 -9.68 2.48 8.14
N ALA A 113 -8.71 2.96 7.37
CA ALA A 113 -8.51 4.38 7.11
C ALA A 113 -9.60 4.95 6.19
N LEU A 114 -10.07 4.17 5.22
CA LEU A 114 -11.11 4.58 4.26
C LEU A 114 -12.54 4.43 4.77
N ALA A 115 -12.76 3.61 5.81
CA ALA A 115 -14.09 3.39 6.41
C ALA A 115 -14.53 4.49 7.40
N ARG A 116 -13.74 5.55 7.57
CA ARG A 116 -13.99 6.66 8.51
C ARG A 116 -14.58 7.88 7.81
#